data_AF-A0A9P5UY53-F1
#
_entry.id   AF-A0A9P5UY53-F1
#
_cell.length_a   1.000
_cell.length_b   1.000
_cell.length_c   1.000
_cell.angle_alpha   90.00
_cell.angle_beta   90.00
_cell.angle_gamma   90.00
#
_symmetry.space_group_name_H-M   'P 1'
#
loop_
_entity.id
_entity.type
_entity.pdbx_description
1 polymer ?
#
loop_
_entity_poly.entity_id
_entity_poly.type
_entity_poly.pdbx_seq_one_letter_code
_entity_poly.pdbx_strand_id
1 'polypeptide(L)'
;MSKKVLSFQQNQEGVMHRFSDNTTVHGDILVGADGAHSSVRQHLYKTLDKEGLLPKSDTKAMSRGYISLVETTEALDPKQYPGMIGITAIADEQFKISDWVPQRNQKLMHSIRHFKTMYGTLGDLFDVTNIEHVSKVYFEDMSFETWNHGRMVLIGDAAHKLLPSSGAGAVNAIQDTVLLANHIYDIYPTSYENIRTALQEYKEGRFEAIKEQYPQSYMAAKLRYGH
;
A
#
# COMPACT_ATOMS: atom_id res chain seq x y z
N MET A 1 -20.89 4.43 -9.32
CA MET A 1 -19.96 4.36 -10.47
C MET A 1 -18.61 4.91 -10.01
N SER A 2 -17.51 4.19 -10.24
CA SER A 2 -16.16 4.64 -9.88
C SER A 2 -15.67 5.69 -10.88
N LYS A 3 -15.43 6.93 -10.43
CA LYS A 3 -14.77 7.97 -11.26
C LYS A 3 -13.25 7.81 -11.14
N LYS A 4 -12.56 7.47 -12.23
CA LYS A 4 -11.08 7.40 -12.24
C LYS A 4 -10.49 8.75 -12.63
N VAL A 5 -9.39 9.15 -12.00
CA VAL A 5 -8.64 10.36 -12.37
C VAL A 5 -7.89 10.10 -13.67
N LEU A 6 -8.08 10.95 -14.68
CA LEU A 6 -7.39 10.86 -15.97
C LEU A 6 -6.20 11.81 -16.06
N SER A 7 -6.35 13.01 -15.54
CA SER A 7 -5.33 14.06 -15.60
C SER A 7 -5.65 15.15 -14.60
N PHE A 8 -4.63 15.92 -14.22
CA PHE A 8 -4.79 17.14 -13.45
C PHE A 8 -3.83 18.22 -13.92
N GLN A 9 -4.21 19.47 -13.65
CA GLN A 9 -3.40 20.65 -13.88
C GLN A 9 -3.44 21.49 -12.61
N GLN A 10 -2.32 22.14 -12.27
CA GLN A 10 -2.26 23.04 -11.13
C GLN A 10 -1.61 24.36 -11.54
N ASN A 11 -2.03 25.44 -10.87
CA ASN A 11 -1.45 26.77 -11.02
C ASN A 11 -1.47 27.51 -9.67
N GLN A 12 -1.19 28.80 -9.68
CA GLN A 12 -1.20 29.63 -8.47
C GLN A 12 -2.60 29.84 -7.86
N GLU A 13 -3.68 29.51 -8.55
CA GLU A 13 -5.05 29.72 -8.09
C GLU A 13 -5.70 28.42 -7.59
N GLY A 14 -5.32 27.26 -8.14
CA GLY A 14 -5.89 25.98 -7.71
C GLY A 14 -5.38 24.78 -8.49
N VAL A 15 -6.07 23.66 -8.30
CA VAL A 15 -5.89 22.38 -8.99
C VAL A 15 -7.19 22.01 -9.69
N MET A 16 -7.07 21.58 -10.95
CA MET A 16 -8.16 21.10 -11.78
C MET A 16 -7.98 19.60 -12.02
N HIS A 17 -9.03 18.82 -11.78
CA HIS A 17 -9.08 17.37 -11.97
C HIS A 17 -10.05 16.99 -13.07
N ARG A 18 -9.62 16.16 -14.03
CA ARG A 18 -10.50 15.56 -15.04
C ARG A 18 -10.70 14.07 -14.78
N PHE A 19 -11.95 13.65 -14.72
CA PHE A 19 -12.35 12.27 -14.48
C PHE A 19 -12.68 11.51 -15.77
N SER A 20 -12.78 10.19 -15.67
CA SER A 20 -13.10 9.28 -16.77
C SER A 20 -14.49 9.49 -17.40
N ASP A 21 -15.38 10.18 -16.70
CA ASP A 21 -16.71 10.57 -17.18
C ASP A 21 -16.74 11.98 -17.81
N ASN A 22 -15.56 12.54 -18.12
CA ASN A 22 -15.35 13.91 -18.60
C ASN A 22 -15.77 15.02 -17.62
N THR A 23 -16.14 14.69 -16.38
CA THR A 23 -16.39 15.72 -15.38
C THR A 23 -15.07 16.33 -14.91
N THR A 24 -15.12 17.64 -14.62
CA THR A 24 -14.00 18.40 -14.10
C THR A 24 -14.34 18.98 -12.74
N VAL A 25 -13.41 18.89 -11.80
CA VAL A 25 -13.55 19.47 -10.45
C VAL A 25 -12.38 20.42 -10.20
N HIS A 26 -12.67 21.56 -9.61
CA HIS A 26 -11.70 22.54 -9.14
C HIS A 26 -11.59 22.47 -7.62
N GLY A 27 -10.37 22.63 -7.09
CA GLY A 27 -10.12 22.75 -5.66
C GLY A 27 -8.78 23.43 -5.39
N ASP A 28 -8.55 23.84 -4.15
CA ASP A 28 -7.32 24.54 -3.76
C ASP A 28 -6.12 23.59 -3.61
N ILE A 29 -6.39 22.37 -3.12
CA ILE A 29 -5.40 21.33 -2.81
C ILE A 29 -5.91 20.00 -3.35
N LEU A 30 -5.01 19.19 -3.91
CA LEU A 30 -5.27 17.79 -4.22
C LEU A 30 -4.52 16.88 -3.25
N VAL A 31 -5.27 15.96 -2.64
CA VAL A 31 -4.73 14.88 -1.81
C VAL A 31 -4.80 13.54 -2.55
N GLY A 32 -3.65 12.94 -2.82
CA GLY A 32 -3.51 11.58 -3.35
C GLY A 32 -3.55 10.55 -2.23
N ALA A 33 -4.72 9.92 -2.05
CA ALA A 33 -4.96 8.83 -1.10
C ALA A 33 -5.40 7.54 -1.81
N ASP A 34 -5.00 7.36 -3.08
CA ASP A 34 -5.42 6.29 -3.98
C ASP A 34 -4.49 5.06 -3.96
N GLY A 35 -3.77 4.88 -2.84
CA GLY A 35 -3.07 3.66 -2.49
C GLY A 35 -1.77 3.38 -3.25
N ALA A 36 -1.33 2.12 -3.18
CA ALA A 36 -0.02 1.68 -3.64
C ALA A 36 0.27 2.02 -5.11
N HIS A 37 -0.74 1.94 -5.98
CA HIS A 37 -0.62 2.23 -7.41
C HIS A 37 -1.16 3.62 -7.78
N SER A 38 -1.04 4.57 -6.86
CA SER A 38 -1.54 5.94 -6.98
C SER A 38 -1.33 6.54 -8.37
N SER A 39 -2.46 6.85 -9.02
CA SER A 39 -2.53 7.61 -10.26
C SER A 39 -2.10 9.06 -10.07
N VAL A 40 -2.36 9.60 -8.86
CA VAL A 40 -1.93 10.94 -8.45
C VAL A 40 -0.41 11.02 -8.37
N ARG A 41 0.25 10.06 -7.70
CA ARG A 41 1.72 10.00 -7.63
C ARG A 41 2.34 9.86 -9.02
N GLN A 42 1.85 8.94 -9.84
CA GLN A 42 2.42 8.70 -11.18
C GLN A 42 2.42 9.95 -12.05
N HIS A 43 1.32 10.72 -12.04
CA HIS A 43 1.27 11.97 -12.78
C HIS A 43 2.12 13.07 -12.15
N LEU A 44 2.14 13.20 -10.81
CA LEU A 44 3.02 14.11 -10.09
C LEU A 44 4.48 13.90 -10.52
N TYR A 45 4.90 12.63 -10.54
CA TYR A 45 6.26 12.24 -10.87
C TYR A 45 6.57 12.48 -12.34
N LYS A 46 5.63 12.21 -13.24
CA LYS A 46 5.79 12.52 -14.67
C LYS A 46 5.99 14.01 -14.92
N THR A 47 5.33 14.88 -14.15
CA THR A 47 5.54 16.34 -14.24
C THR A 47 6.93 16.71 -13.74
N LEU A 48 7.30 16.24 -12.55
CA LEU A 48 8.61 16.52 -11.96
C LEU A 48 9.79 15.96 -12.76
N ASP A 49 9.64 14.78 -13.36
CA ASP A 49 10.64 14.15 -14.21
C ASP A 49 10.91 14.98 -15.47
N LYS A 50 9.85 15.51 -16.11
CA LYS A 50 9.97 16.44 -17.24
C LYS A 50 10.67 17.74 -16.86
N GLU A 51 10.50 18.21 -15.63
CA GLU A 51 11.13 19.41 -15.09
C GLU A 51 12.55 19.14 -14.54
N GLY A 52 13.00 17.87 -14.51
CA GLY A 52 14.29 17.48 -13.95
C GLY A 52 14.38 17.61 -12.42
N LEU A 53 13.23 17.62 -11.74
CA LEU A 53 13.10 17.82 -10.29
C LEU A 53 12.84 16.51 -9.51
N LEU A 54 12.55 15.40 -10.20
CA LEU A 54 12.25 14.13 -9.54
C LEU A 54 13.55 13.45 -9.05
N PRO A 55 13.65 13.07 -7.75
CA PRO A 55 14.78 12.30 -7.23
C PRO A 55 14.91 10.93 -7.92
N LYS A 56 16.16 10.47 -8.15
CA LYS A 56 16.41 9.14 -8.74
C LYS A 56 15.97 7.96 -7.86
N SER A 57 15.80 8.18 -6.56
CA SER A 57 15.24 7.18 -5.65
C SER A 57 13.77 6.90 -5.97
N ASP A 58 13.02 7.92 -6.39
CA ASP A 58 11.59 7.84 -6.70
C ASP A 58 11.26 7.28 -8.09
N THR A 59 12.26 7.10 -8.95
CA THR A 59 12.09 6.43 -10.25
C THR A 59 12.18 4.91 -10.17
N LYS A 60 12.57 4.37 -9.01
CA LYS A 60 12.67 2.92 -8.80
C LYS A 60 11.27 2.29 -8.75
N ALA A 61 11.14 1.10 -9.33
CA ALA A 61 9.94 0.30 -9.16
C ALA A 61 9.85 -0.23 -7.72
N MET A 62 8.61 -0.37 -7.21
CA MET A 62 8.35 -0.91 -5.87
C MET A 62 9.03 -2.25 -5.69
N SER A 63 9.66 -2.47 -4.54
CA SER A 63 10.28 -3.76 -4.25
C SER A 63 9.19 -4.80 -4.05
N ARG A 64 9.36 -5.97 -4.68
CA ARG A 64 8.54 -7.16 -4.39
C ARG A 64 9.22 -7.91 -3.24
N GLY A 65 8.92 -7.49 -2.02
CA GLY A 65 9.64 -7.92 -0.83
C GLY A 65 9.33 -9.35 -0.40
N TYR A 66 8.06 -9.77 -0.47
CA TYR A 66 7.63 -11.04 0.14
C TYR A 66 6.58 -11.79 -0.67
N ILE A 67 6.66 -13.10 -0.59
CA ILE A 67 5.65 -14.02 -1.10
C ILE A 67 4.94 -14.60 0.12
N SER A 68 3.62 -14.44 0.20
CA SER A 68 2.77 -15.13 1.18
C SER A 68 1.85 -16.10 0.46
N LEU A 69 1.65 -17.27 1.07
CA LEU A 69 0.58 -18.18 0.69
C LEU A 69 -0.57 -17.93 1.65
N VAL A 70 -1.68 -17.46 1.09
CA VAL A 70 -2.93 -17.23 1.83
C VAL A 70 -3.86 -18.39 1.51
N GLU A 71 -4.42 -18.98 2.56
CA GLU A 71 -5.35 -20.10 2.47
C GLU A 71 -6.65 -19.74 3.18
N THR A 72 -7.78 -20.16 2.60
CA THR A 72 -9.08 -20.17 3.26
C THR A 72 -9.57 -21.61 3.37
N THR A 73 -9.71 -22.09 4.61
CA THR A 73 -10.30 -23.39 4.90
C THR A 73 -11.63 -23.19 5.62
N GLU A 74 -12.61 -24.05 5.31
CA GLU A 74 -13.78 -24.18 6.17
C GLU A 74 -13.37 -24.72 7.53
N ALA A 75 -14.18 -24.48 8.57
CA ALA A 75 -13.91 -24.99 9.90
C ALA A 75 -13.79 -26.53 9.86
N LEU A 76 -12.59 -27.05 10.15
CA LEU A 76 -12.32 -28.49 10.20
C LEU A 76 -12.93 -29.10 11.46
N ASP A 77 -13.44 -30.34 11.36
CA ASP A 77 -13.95 -31.08 12.52
C ASP A 77 -12.80 -31.32 13.53
N PRO A 78 -12.88 -30.76 14.75
CA PRO A 78 -11.85 -30.91 15.77
C PRO A 78 -11.61 -32.36 16.21
N LYS A 79 -12.59 -33.26 16.02
CA LYS A 79 -12.45 -34.68 16.33
C LYS A 79 -11.63 -35.42 15.28
N GLN A 80 -11.67 -34.97 14.03
CA GLN A 80 -10.94 -35.56 12.92
C GLN A 80 -9.55 -34.93 12.76
N TYR A 81 -9.39 -33.65 13.10
CA TYR A 81 -8.13 -32.90 13.00
C TYR A 81 -7.81 -32.18 14.33
N PRO A 82 -7.46 -32.93 15.39
CA PRO A 82 -7.22 -32.34 16.72
C PRO A 82 -6.06 -31.34 16.68
N GLY A 83 -6.38 -30.07 16.91
CA GLY A 83 -5.44 -28.96 16.92
C GLY A 83 -5.51 -28.06 15.68
N MET A 84 -5.95 -28.53 14.52
CA MET A 84 -6.06 -27.67 13.34
C MET A 84 -7.30 -26.78 13.41
N ILE A 85 -7.11 -25.54 13.86
CA ILE A 85 -8.14 -24.50 13.75
C ILE A 85 -8.17 -24.03 12.30
N GLY A 86 -9.31 -24.20 11.61
CA GLY A 86 -9.53 -23.58 10.30
C GLY A 86 -9.35 -22.07 10.43
N ILE A 87 -8.42 -21.49 9.66
CA ILE A 87 -8.29 -20.04 9.60
C ILE A 87 -9.42 -19.55 8.71
N THR A 88 -10.57 -19.25 9.31
CA THR A 88 -11.62 -18.49 8.63
C THR A 88 -11.12 -17.05 8.53
N ALA A 89 -10.19 -16.80 7.61
CA ALA A 89 -10.06 -15.46 7.10
C ALA A 89 -11.38 -15.18 6.39
N ILE A 90 -12.12 -14.18 6.87
CA ILE A 90 -13.17 -13.52 6.10
C ILE A 90 -12.43 -12.80 4.96
N ALA A 91 -11.87 -13.57 4.03
CA ALA A 91 -11.37 -13.05 2.78
C ALA A 91 -12.61 -12.87 1.92
N ASP A 92 -13.18 -11.67 2.01
CA ASP A 92 -14.14 -11.20 1.02
C ASP A 92 -13.60 -11.55 -0.37
N GLU A 93 -14.48 -11.93 -1.31
CA GLU A 93 -14.10 -12.27 -2.69
C GLU A 93 -13.25 -11.17 -3.39
N GLN A 94 -13.23 -9.97 -2.81
CA GLN A 94 -12.44 -8.81 -3.20
C GLN A 94 -10.91 -8.97 -3.01
N PHE A 95 -10.43 -9.96 -2.26
CA PHE A 95 -8.99 -10.26 -2.15
C PHE A 95 -8.42 -11.10 -3.30
N LYS A 96 -9.24 -11.49 -4.29
CA LYS A 96 -8.77 -12.16 -5.51
C LYS A 96 -8.04 -11.17 -6.42
N ILE A 97 -6.73 -11.04 -6.24
CA ILE A 97 -5.83 -10.29 -7.12
C ILE A 97 -5.61 -11.08 -8.42
N SER A 98 -5.33 -10.40 -9.54
CA SER A 98 -5.26 -10.94 -10.91
C SER A 98 -4.24 -12.07 -11.19
N ASP A 99 -3.39 -12.43 -10.22
CA ASP A 99 -2.41 -13.52 -10.31
C ASP A 99 -2.95 -14.87 -9.76
N TRP A 100 -4.27 -15.03 -9.71
CA TRP A 100 -4.99 -16.20 -9.21
C TRP A 100 -4.80 -17.43 -10.12
N VAL A 101 -3.65 -18.11 -10.01
CA VAL A 101 -3.35 -19.35 -10.75
C VAL A 101 -2.84 -20.44 -9.80
N PRO A 102 -3.74 -21.23 -9.19
CA PRO A 102 -3.42 -22.28 -8.21
C PRO A 102 -2.36 -23.28 -8.67
N GLN A 103 -2.39 -23.70 -9.94
CA GLN A 103 -1.44 -24.70 -10.46
C GLN A 103 0.00 -24.18 -10.51
N ARG A 104 0.20 -22.85 -10.58
CA ARG A 104 1.53 -22.22 -10.62
C ARG A 104 2.24 -22.25 -9.25
N ASN A 105 1.49 -22.50 -8.17
CA ASN A 105 1.99 -22.49 -6.80
C ASN A 105 2.49 -23.86 -6.32
N GLN A 106 2.19 -24.94 -7.04
CA GLN A 106 2.54 -26.31 -6.65
C GLN A 106 4.03 -26.51 -6.33
N LYS A 107 4.94 -25.92 -7.10
CA LYS A 107 6.39 -26.01 -6.85
C LYS A 107 6.79 -25.34 -5.54
N LEU A 108 6.24 -24.15 -5.26
CA LEU A 108 6.50 -23.42 -4.03
C LEU A 108 5.90 -24.18 -2.83
N MET A 109 4.64 -24.59 -2.94
CA MET A 109 3.97 -25.40 -1.93
C MET A 109 4.81 -26.63 -1.62
N HIS A 110 5.22 -27.40 -2.63
CA HIS A 110 6.08 -28.57 -2.47
C HIS A 110 7.39 -28.25 -1.74
N SER A 111 8.06 -27.14 -2.08
CA SER A 111 9.31 -26.75 -1.43
C SER A 111 9.15 -26.39 0.06
N ILE A 112 7.97 -25.94 0.50
CA ILE A 112 7.75 -25.47 1.87
C ILE A 112 6.89 -26.42 2.72
N ARG A 113 6.44 -27.56 2.17
CA ARG A 113 5.57 -28.51 2.89
C ARG A 113 6.12 -28.95 4.24
N HIS A 114 7.44 -29.01 4.37
CA HIS A 114 8.13 -29.51 5.55
C HIS A 114 8.18 -28.50 6.71
N PHE A 115 7.81 -27.23 6.51
CA PHE A 115 7.81 -26.24 7.58
C PHE A 115 6.78 -26.60 8.64
N LYS A 116 7.20 -26.57 9.91
CA LYS A 116 6.34 -26.85 11.05
C LYS A 116 5.48 -25.64 11.40
N THR A 117 4.22 -25.89 11.69
CA THR A 117 3.28 -24.95 12.29
C THR A 117 2.98 -25.39 13.72
N MET A 118 2.19 -24.60 14.44
CA MET A 118 1.72 -24.98 15.78
C MET A 118 0.79 -26.22 15.78
N TYR A 119 0.35 -26.70 14.61
CA TYR A 119 -0.63 -27.77 14.45
C TYR A 119 -0.19 -28.92 13.54
N GLY A 120 1.09 -28.98 13.13
CA GLY A 120 1.60 -29.98 12.19
C GLY A 120 2.62 -29.37 11.24
N THR A 121 2.55 -29.72 9.96
CA THR A 121 3.33 -29.12 8.89
C THR A 121 2.46 -28.29 7.95
N LEU A 122 3.05 -27.40 7.16
CA LEU A 122 2.35 -26.75 6.05
C LEU A 122 1.85 -27.78 5.03
N GLY A 123 2.53 -28.91 4.87
CA GLY A 123 2.08 -30.01 4.03
C GLY A 123 0.75 -30.58 4.49
N ASP A 124 0.56 -30.78 5.80
CA ASP A 124 -0.68 -31.30 6.36
C ASP A 124 -1.85 -30.33 6.12
N LEU A 125 -1.59 -29.01 6.18
CA LEU A 125 -2.55 -27.97 5.80
C LEU A 125 -2.89 -28.03 4.31
N PHE A 126 -1.88 -28.12 3.44
CA PHE A 126 -2.10 -28.19 1.99
C PHE A 126 -2.90 -29.41 1.54
N ASP A 127 -2.84 -30.52 2.28
CA ASP A 127 -3.57 -31.74 1.94
C ASP A 127 -5.06 -31.68 2.28
N VAL A 128 -5.44 -30.82 3.23
CA VAL A 128 -6.84 -30.62 3.62
C VAL A 128 -7.46 -29.36 2.99
N THR A 129 -6.64 -28.45 2.47
CA THR A 129 -7.07 -27.24 1.77
C THR A 129 -7.31 -27.54 0.29
N ASN A 130 -8.44 -27.09 -0.29
CA ASN A 130 -8.61 -27.11 -1.74
C ASN A 130 -7.53 -26.22 -2.38
N ILE A 131 -6.72 -26.77 -3.29
CA ILE A 131 -5.62 -26.01 -3.91
C ILE A 131 -6.08 -24.74 -4.61
N GLU A 132 -7.34 -24.71 -5.09
CA GLU A 132 -7.96 -23.51 -5.65
C GLU A 132 -8.05 -22.36 -4.63
N HIS A 133 -8.00 -22.64 -3.32
CA HIS A 133 -8.01 -21.63 -2.26
C HIS A 133 -6.61 -21.19 -1.82
N VAL A 134 -5.55 -21.71 -2.43
CA VAL A 134 -4.16 -21.38 -2.08
C VAL A 134 -3.60 -20.34 -3.04
N SER A 135 -3.49 -19.11 -2.55
CA SER A 135 -3.05 -17.95 -3.35
C SER A 135 -1.66 -17.50 -2.98
N LYS A 136 -0.82 -17.27 -3.99
CA LYS A 136 0.49 -16.63 -3.86
C LYS A 136 0.33 -15.13 -4.00
N VAL A 137 0.56 -14.39 -2.92
CA VAL A 137 0.46 -12.94 -2.88
C VAL A 137 1.85 -12.33 -2.79
N TYR A 138 2.16 -11.38 -3.66
CA TYR A 138 3.34 -10.55 -3.54
C TYR A 138 3.02 -9.32 -2.69
N PHE A 139 3.78 -9.13 -1.62
CA PHE A 139 3.74 -7.87 -0.89
C PHE A 139 4.79 -6.94 -1.47
N GLU A 140 4.29 -5.84 -2.00
CA GLU A 140 5.10 -4.72 -2.48
C GLU A 140 5.29 -3.71 -1.35
N ASP A 141 6.46 -3.10 -1.30
CA ASP A 141 6.81 -2.02 -0.39
C ASP A 141 7.63 -0.95 -1.12
N MET A 142 7.45 0.30 -0.69
CA MET A 142 8.26 1.42 -1.14
C MET A 142 8.08 2.63 -0.22
N SER A 143 9.18 3.27 0.14
CA SER A 143 9.19 4.60 0.72
C SER A 143 9.64 5.59 -0.35
N PHE A 144 8.77 6.54 -0.71
CA PHE A 144 9.10 7.59 -1.66
C PHE A 144 9.68 8.82 -0.95
N GLU A 145 10.51 9.62 -1.63
CA GLU A 145 11.03 10.89 -1.13
C GLU A 145 10.12 12.07 -1.47
N THR A 146 9.40 12.01 -2.59
CA THR A 146 8.55 13.11 -3.08
C THR A 146 7.10 12.89 -2.66
N TRP A 147 6.67 13.58 -1.60
CA TRP A 147 5.30 13.46 -1.08
C TRP A 147 4.39 14.61 -1.50
N ASN A 148 4.95 15.73 -1.93
CA ASN A 148 4.19 16.89 -2.33
C ASN A 148 4.90 17.65 -3.46
N HIS A 149 4.14 18.41 -4.24
CA HIS A 149 4.67 19.45 -5.11
C HIS A 149 3.55 20.42 -5.50
N GLY A 150 3.80 21.72 -5.30
CA GLY A 150 2.81 22.77 -5.54
C GLY A 150 1.63 22.62 -4.59
N ARG A 151 0.43 22.41 -5.13
CA ARG A 151 -0.84 22.22 -4.42
C ARG A 151 -1.22 20.74 -4.25
N MET A 152 -0.30 19.84 -4.55
CA MET A 152 -0.54 18.39 -4.50
C MET A 152 0.22 17.75 -3.36
N VAL A 153 -0.40 16.80 -2.66
CA VAL A 153 0.20 16.02 -1.57
C VAL A 153 -0.26 14.57 -1.60
N LEU A 154 0.59 13.66 -1.15
CA LEU A 154 0.35 12.21 -1.06
C LEU A 154 0.30 11.77 0.41
N ILE A 155 -0.59 10.83 0.72
CA ILE A 155 -0.74 10.24 2.07
C ILE A 155 -0.85 8.71 2.00
N GLY A 156 -0.53 8.03 3.09
CA GLY A 156 -0.63 6.57 3.21
C GLY A 156 0.18 5.83 2.15
N ASP A 157 -0.34 4.71 1.64
CA ASP A 157 0.32 3.88 0.61
C ASP A 157 0.67 4.63 -0.70
N ALA A 158 0.04 5.78 -0.95
CA ALA A 158 0.43 6.63 -2.08
C ALA A 158 1.81 7.27 -1.87
N ALA A 159 2.23 7.50 -0.63
CA ALA A 159 3.52 8.11 -0.26
C ALA A 159 4.51 7.12 0.37
N HIS A 160 4.03 6.12 1.11
CA HIS A 160 4.87 5.19 1.87
C HIS A 160 4.18 3.85 2.11
N LYS A 161 4.30 2.95 1.14
CA LYS A 161 3.79 1.59 1.30
C LYS A 161 4.75 0.77 2.17
N LEU A 162 4.32 0.47 3.40
CA LEU A 162 5.01 -0.44 4.30
C LEU A 162 4.52 -1.88 4.14
N LEU A 163 5.36 -2.84 4.49
CA LEU A 163 4.95 -4.25 4.53
C LEU A 163 3.89 -4.49 5.62
N PRO A 164 2.91 -5.36 5.38
CA PRO A 164 1.82 -5.63 6.33
C PRO A 164 2.29 -6.39 7.58
N SER A 165 3.54 -6.85 7.62
CA SER A 165 4.15 -7.56 8.76
C SER A 165 4.00 -6.79 10.07
N SER A 166 4.04 -5.47 10.07
CA SER A 166 3.84 -4.66 11.29
C SER A 166 2.39 -4.23 11.52
N GLY A 167 1.48 -4.44 10.56
CA GLY A 167 0.12 -3.88 10.60
C GLY A 167 0.07 -2.34 10.62
N ALA A 168 1.19 -1.66 10.39
CA ALA A 168 1.34 -0.23 10.65
C ALA A 168 0.86 0.68 9.50
N GLY A 169 0.57 0.15 8.31
CA GLY A 169 0.20 0.96 7.15
C GLY A 169 -1.03 1.83 7.37
N ALA A 170 -2.13 1.24 7.86
CA ALA A 170 -3.37 1.98 8.14
C ALA A 170 -3.19 3.02 9.26
N VAL A 171 -2.44 2.69 10.31
CA VAL A 171 -2.13 3.60 11.41
C VAL A 171 -1.33 4.80 10.90
N ASN A 172 -0.34 4.57 10.04
CA ASN A 172 0.44 5.64 9.42
C ASN A 172 -0.41 6.54 8.52
N ALA A 173 -1.33 5.98 7.73
CA ALA A 173 -2.26 6.78 6.91
C ALA A 173 -3.19 7.66 7.76
N ILE A 174 -3.64 7.18 8.93
CA ILE A 174 -4.43 7.98 9.88
C ILE A 174 -3.57 9.11 10.46
N GLN A 175 -2.33 8.82 10.86
CA GLN A 175 -1.39 9.84 11.36
C GLN A 175 -1.13 10.92 10.30
N ASP A 176 -0.95 10.53 9.03
CA ASP A 176 -0.78 11.48 7.94
C ASP A 176 -2.00 12.38 7.80
N THR A 177 -3.20 11.79 7.85
CA THR A 177 -4.47 12.53 7.71
C THR A 177 -4.62 13.56 8.82
N VAL A 178 -4.34 13.19 10.07
CA VAL A 178 -4.43 14.10 11.22
C VAL A 178 -3.43 15.25 11.08
N LEU A 179 -2.17 14.94 10.78
CA LEU A 179 -1.14 15.98 10.68
C LEU A 179 -1.41 16.92 9.50
N LEU A 180 -1.74 16.37 8.34
CA LEU A 180 -2.10 17.16 7.15
C LEU A 180 -3.32 18.05 7.41
N ALA A 181 -4.35 17.54 8.07
CA ALA A 181 -5.54 18.33 8.41
C ALA A 181 -5.19 19.52 9.32
N ASN A 182 -4.31 19.33 10.31
CA ASN A 182 -3.85 20.42 11.18
C ASN A 182 -3.11 21.49 10.37
N HIS A 183 -2.14 21.11 9.53
CA HIS A 183 -1.42 22.08 8.70
C HIS A 183 -2.35 22.80 7.72
N ILE A 184 -3.36 22.11 7.15
CA ILE A 184 -4.35 22.75 6.27
C ILE A 184 -5.23 23.74 7.04
N TYR A 185 -5.65 23.40 8.25
CA TYR A 185 -6.49 24.26 9.09
C TYR A 185 -5.79 25.59 9.43
N ASP A 186 -4.48 25.55 9.64
CA ASP A 186 -3.68 26.73 9.98
C ASP A 186 -3.31 27.61 8.77
N ILE A 187 -3.70 27.24 7.55
CA ILE A 187 -3.42 28.04 6.35
C ILE A 187 -4.24 29.33 6.37
N TYR A 188 -3.57 30.45 6.68
CA TYR A 188 -4.16 31.78 6.51
C TYR A 188 -3.10 32.84 6.15
N PRO A 189 -3.30 33.63 5.08
CA PRO A 189 -4.32 33.47 4.04
C PRO A 189 -4.10 32.21 3.19
N THR A 190 -5.13 31.76 2.47
CA THR A 190 -5.08 30.60 1.53
C THR A 190 -4.32 30.93 0.24
N SER A 191 -3.05 31.31 0.37
CA SER A 191 -2.15 31.61 -0.74
C SER A 191 -1.42 30.36 -1.24
N TYR A 192 -0.92 30.41 -2.48
CA TYR A 192 -0.13 29.32 -3.06
C TYR A 192 1.11 28.98 -2.21
N GLU A 193 1.82 30.00 -1.71
CA GLU A 193 3.01 29.80 -0.88
C GLU A 193 2.67 29.20 0.48
N ASN A 194 1.59 29.66 1.14
CA ASN A 194 1.19 29.10 2.43
C ASN A 194 0.74 27.65 2.31
N ILE A 195 0.07 27.30 1.21
CA ILE A 195 -0.26 25.91 0.90
C ILE A 195 1.01 25.08 0.70
N ARG A 196 1.96 25.54 -0.12
CA ARG A 196 3.23 24.83 -0.33
C ARG A 196 3.98 24.60 0.98
N THR A 197 4.06 25.62 1.83
CA THR A 197 4.70 25.53 3.15
C THR A 197 3.99 24.48 4.02
N ALA A 198 2.66 24.55 4.15
CA ALA A 198 1.89 23.61 4.97
C ALA A 198 2.06 22.15 4.50
N LEU A 199 2.06 21.91 3.18
CA LEU A 199 2.26 20.56 2.62
C LEU A 199 3.71 20.06 2.81
N GLN A 200 4.67 20.96 2.83
CA GLN A 200 6.07 20.66 3.09
C GLN A 200 6.32 20.35 4.58
N GLU A 201 5.73 21.14 5.49
CA GLU A 201 5.80 20.89 6.94
C GLU A 201 5.15 19.56 7.33
N TYR A 202 4.01 19.22 6.72
CA TYR A 202 3.41 17.89 6.87
C TYR A 202 4.40 16.77 6.51
N LYS A 203 5.08 16.90 5.36
CA LYS A 203 6.08 15.92 4.93
C LYS A 203 7.19 15.85 5.97
N GLU A 204 7.77 16.98 6.35
CA GLU A 204 8.89 17.03 7.31
C GLU A 204 8.53 16.40 8.66
N GLY A 205 7.30 16.61 9.15
CA GLY A 205 6.81 16.01 10.39
C GLY A 205 6.59 14.50 10.33
N ARG A 206 6.49 13.89 9.14
CA ARG A 206 6.22 12.45 8.97
C ARG A 206 7.37 11.67 8.37
N PHE A 207 8.18 12.31 7.53
CA PHE A 207 9.11 11.66 6.64
C PHE A 207 10.17 10.84 7.38
N GLU A 208 10.79 11.40 8.42
CA GLU A 208 11.83 10.69 9.18
C GLU A 208 11.27 9.47 9.92
N ALA A 209 10.08 9.59 10.54
CA ALA A 209 9.44 8.46 11.21
C ALA A 209 9.14 7.30 10.25
N ILE A 210 8.68 7.59 9.03
CA ILE A 210 8.45 6.57 8.01
C ILE A 210 9.76 5.97 7.50
N LYS A 211 10.77 6.80 7.27
CA LYS A 211 12.09 6.37 6.80
C LYS A 211 12.76 5.43 7.79
N GLU A 212 12.56 5.64 9.09
CA GLU A 212 13.01 4.72 10.15
C GLU A 212 12.19 3.43 10.20
N GLN A 213 10.87 3.52 10.04
CA GLN A 213 9.96 2.36 10.06
C GLN A 213 10.11 1.45 8.83
N TYR A 214 10.43 2.01 7.66
CA TYR A 214 10.52 1.28 6.40
C TYR A 214 11.45 0.06 6.48
N PRO A 215 12.75 0.18 6.83
CA PRO A 215 13.64 -0.98 6.97
C PRO A 215 13.23 -1.92 8.12
N GLN A 216 12.59 -1.39 9.17
CA GLN A 216 12.08 -2.22 10.28
C GLN A 216 10.91 -3.10 9.83
N SER A 217 10.04 -2.62 8.95
CA SER A 217 8.94 -3.42 8.38
C SER A 217 9.47 -4.65 7.64
N TYR A 218 10.58 -4.47 6.92
CA TYR A 218 11.30 -5.55 6.25
C TYR A 218 11.94 -6.52 7.24
N MET A 219 12.65 -6.01 8.26
CA MET A 219 13.22 -6.87 9.30
C MET A 219 12.14 -7.66 10.07
N ALA A 220 11.01 -7.04 10.41
CA ALA A 220 9.89 -7.69 11.05
C ALA A 220 9.27 -8.78 10.16
N ALA A 221 9.19 -8.53 8.85
CA ALA A 221 8.77 -9.55 7.89
C ALA A 221 9.75 -10.73 7.81
N LYS A 222 11.07 -10.47 7.82
CA LYS A 222 12.09 -11.53 7.90
C LYS A 222 11.99 -12.36 9.17
N LEU A 223 11.85 -11.70 10.33
CA LEU A 223 11.74 -12.38 11.63
C LEU A 223 10.46 -13.22 11.73
N ARG A 224 9.34 -12.72 11.21
CA ARG A 224 8.03 -13.40 11.31
C ARG A 224 7.87 -14.52 10.28
N TYR A 225 8.35 -14.32 9.06
CA TYR A 225 8.12 -15.24 7.94
C TYR A 225 9.36 -16.05 7.55
N GLY A 226 10.50 -15.79 8.18
CA GLY A 226 11.69 -16.64 8.18
C GLY A 226 12.37 -16.78 6.82
N HIS A 227 13.10 -15.75 6.37
CA HIS A 227 14.20 -15.85 5.40
C HIS A 227 15.24 -14.73 5.59
#